data_AF-A0A7J2LL44-F1
#
_entry.id   AF-A0A7J2LL44-F1
#
_cell.length_a   1.000
_cell.length_b   1.000
_cell.length_c   1.000
_cell.angle_alpha   90.00
_cell.angle_beta   90.00
_cell.angle_gamma   90.00
#
_symmetry.space_group_name_H-M   'P 1'
#
loop_
_entity.id
_entity.type
_entity.pdbx_description
1 polymer ?
#
loop_
_entity_poly.entity_id
_entity_poly.type
_entity_poly.pdbx_seq_one_letter_code
_entity_poly.pdbx_strand_id
1 'polypeptide(L)'
;MVALPTSRGSVFKDPRTLCPDYVPPKAPFREHELEKLRAVQMDSRDKPAEYRRVFITGRYGTGKTLLTKFYAATTRQDQQTLYVNCID
;
A
#
# COMPACT_ATOMS: atom_id res chain seq x y z
N MET A 1 -16.63 0.06 9.76
CA MET A 1 -16.62 -0.90 10.89
C MET A 1 -16.16 -0.15 12.13
N VAL A 2 -16.97 -0.13 13.19
CA VAL A 2 -16.77 0.70 14.39
C VAL A 2 -15.72 0.05 15.30
N ALA A 3 -14.69 0.79 15.71
CA ALA A 3 -13.71 0.33 16.67
C ALA A 3 -14.36 0.28 18.07
N LEU A 4 -14.47 -0.92 18.64
CA LEU A 4 -14.97 -1.12 20.00
C LEU A 4 -13.97 -0.58 21.03
N PRO A 5 -14.43 0.05 22.13
CA PRO A 5 -13.55 0.54 23.17
C PRO A 5 -12.82 -0.63 23.84
N THR A 6 -11.51 -0.48 24.03
CA THR A 6 -10.66 -1.47 24.70
C THR A 6 -11.05 -1.57 26.18
N SER A 7 -11.84 -2.59 26.52
CA SER A 7 -12.18 -2.91 27.91
C SER A 7 -10.91 -3.33 28.69
N ARG A 8 -10.82 -2.95 29.97
CA ARG A 8 -9.79 -3.47 30.88
C ARG A 8 -9.85 -5.00 30.87
N GLY A 9 -8.83 -5.65 30.27
CA GLY A 9 -8.78 -7.11 30.07
C GLY A 9 -8.64 -7.57 28.61
N SER A 10 -8.71 -6.67 27.62
CA SER A 10 -8.47 -7.04 26.22
C SER A 10 -6.98 -7.36 25.95
N VAL A 11 -6.71 -8.47 25.25
CA VAL A 11 -5.38 -8.79 24.71
C VAL A 11 -4.99 -7.90 23.52
N PHE A 12 -5.99 -7.26 22.89
CA PHE A 12 -5.77 -6.39 21.75
C PHE A 12 -5.41 -4.99 22.22
N LYS A 13 -4.18 -4.55 21.90
CA LYS A 13 -3.72 -3.17 22.12
C LYS A 13 -4.36 -2.20 21.11
N ASP A 14 -4.30 -2.56 19.82
CA ASP A 14 -4.92 -1.79 18.74
C ASP A 14 -5.51 -2.74 17.68
N PRO A 15 -6.83 -3.01 17.72
CA PRO A 15 -7.51 -3.88 16.76
C PRO A 15 -7.39 -3.40 15.30
N ARG A 16 -7.17 -2.10 15.07
CA ARG A 16 -7.09 -1.54 13.71
C ARG A 16 -5.89 -2.10 12.94
N THR A 17 -4.81 -2.45 13.65
CA THR A 17 -3.60 -3.02 13.05
C THR A 17 -3.82 -4.41 12.44
N LEU A 18 -4.92 -5.07 12.81
CA LEU A 18 -5.31 -6.39 12.30
C LEU A 18 -6.28 -6.29 11.11
N CYS A 19 -6.76 -5.10 10.78
CA CYS A 19 -7.63 -4.92 9.63
C CYS A 19 -6.84 -5.14 8.32
N PRO A 20 -7.41 -5.84 7.31
CA PRO A 20 -6.76 -6.01 6.01
C PRO A 20 -6.41 -4.70 5.29
N ASP A 21 -7.12 -3.62 5.62
CA ASP A 21 -6.88 -2.28 5.08
C ASP A 21 -5.77 -1.51 5.79
N TYR A 22 -5.27 -2.02 6.91
CA TYR A 22 -4.19 -1.39 7.64
C TYR A 22 -2.91 -1.37 6.80
N VAL A 23 -2.34 -0.18 6.66
CA VAL A 23 -1.03 0.01 6.03
C VAL A 23 -0.01 0.21 7.16
N PRO A 24 0.92 -0.75 7.38
CA PRO A 24 1.96 -0.64 8.40
C PRO A 24 2.99 0.45 8.04
N PRO A 25 3.78 0.91 9.03
CA PRO A 25 4.82 1.93 8.81
C PRO A 25 6.01 1.45 7.96
N LYS A 26 6.17 0.12 7.80
CA LYS A 26 7.14 -0.52 6.93
C LYS A 26 6.47 -1.66 6.20
N ALA A 27 6.92 -1.99 4.99
CA ALA A 27 6.52 -3.18 4.24
C ALA A 27 7.67 -4.19 4.23
N PRO A 28 7.76 -5.09 5.24
CA PRO A 28 8.90 -5.98 5.38
C PRO A 28 9.01 -6.96 4.20
N PHE A 29 10.23 -7.23 3.75
CA PHE A 29 10.53 -8.15 2.64
C PHE A 29 9.90 -7.74 1.31
N ARG A 30 9.59 -6.46 1.14
CA ARG A 30 9.04 -5.84 -0.08
C ARG A 30 9.84 -4.64 -0.55
N GLU A 31 11.03 -4.44 0.01
CA GLU A 31 11.90 -3.31 -0.25
C GLU A 31 12.34 -3.28 -1.72
N HIS A 32 12.69 -4.45 -2.27
CA HIS A 32 13.15 -4.57 -3.64
C HIS A 32 12.05 -4.29 -4.67
N GLU A 33 10.83 -4.76 -4.44
CA GLU A 33 9.68 -4.48 -5.31
C GLU A 33 9.23 -3.03 -5.22
N LEU A 34 9.32 -2.42 -4.02
CA LEU A 34 9.10 -0.98 -3.86
C LEU A 34 10.11 -0.16 -4.64
N GLU A 35 11.39 -0.54 -4.60
CA GLU A 35 12.44 0.13 -5.36
C GLU A 35 12.19 0.03 -6.86
N LYS A 36 11.84 -1.14 -7.38
CA LYS A 36 11.44 -1.32 -8.80
C LYS A 36 10.25 -0.44 -9.18
N LEU A 37 9.22 -0.41 -8.34
CA LEU A 37 8.02 0.39 -8.61
C LEU A 37 8.34 1.89 -8.61
N ARG A 38 9.20 2.35 -7.69
CA ARG A 38 9.70 3.72 -7.63
C ARG A 38 10.53 4.06 -8.86
N ALA A 39 11.45 3.20 -9.27
CA ALA A 39 12.31 3.44 -10.44
C ALA A 39 11.49 3.68 -11.71
N VAL A 40 10.48 2.84 -11.98
CA VAL A 40 9.57 3.01 -13.13
C VAL A 40 8.88 4.38 -13.11
N GLN A 41 8.56 4.90 -11.92
CA GLN A 41 7.84 6.16 -11.76
C GLN A 41 8.75 7.39 -11.67
N MET A 42 10.01 7.27 -11.23
CA MET A 42 10.94 8.41 -11.15
C MET A 42 11.25 8.99 -12.53
N ASP A 43 11.41 8.15 -13.55
CA ASP A 43 11.63 8.55 -14.94
C ASP A 43 10.44 9.31 -15.56
N SER A 44 9.32 9.47 -14.85
CA SER A 44 8.12 10.16 -15.35
C SER A 44 8.21 11.68 -15.21
N ARG A 45 9.07 12.17 -14.31
CA ARG A 45 9.26 13.60 -14.04
C ARG A 45 9.85 14.33 -15.25
N ASP A 46 10.77 13.67 -15.96
CA ASP A 46 11.44 14.27 -17.12
C ASP A 46 10.64 14.11 -18.42
N LYS A 47 9.60 13.26 -18.42
CA LYS A 47 8.74 12.98 -19.59
C LYS A 47 7.27 12.80 -19.17
N PRO A 48 6.58 13.88 -18.76
CA PRO A 48 5.21 13.82 -18.23
C PRO A 48 4.15 13.30 -19.24
N ALA A 49 4.48 13.17 -20.52
CA ALA A 49 3.60 12.64 -21.55
C ALA A 49 3.58 11.10 -21.65
N GLU A 50 4.46 10.39 -20.93
CA GLU A 50 4.60 8.94 -21.07
C GLU A 50 3.86 8.20 -19.95
N TYR A 51 2.69 7.63 -20.29
CA TYR A 51 1.92 6.78 -19.37
C TYR A 51 2.63 5.45 -19.15
N ARG A 52 3.08 5.18 -17.91
CA ARG A 52 3.66 3.88 -17.53
C ARG A 52 2.65 3.02 -16.78
N ARG A 53 2.60 1.75 -17.16
CA ARG A 53 1.72 0.74 -16.57
C ARG A 53 2.57 -0.32 -15.92
N VAL A 54 2.24 -0.65 -14.67
CA VAL A 54 2.88 -1.74 -13.94
C VAL A 54 1.82 -2.79 -13.64
N PHE A 55 2.12 -4.05 -13.97
CA PHE A 55 1.27 -5.18 -13.66
C PHE A 55 1.93 -6.03 -12.57
N ILE A 56 1.27 -6.15 -11.42
CA ILE A 56 1.79 -6.86 -10.25
C ILE A 56 1.06 -8.19 -10.13
N THR A 57 1.81 -9.29 -10.21
CA THR A 57 1.27 -10.65 -10.19
C THR A 57 1.79 -11.46 -8.99
N GLY A 58 1.13 -12.59 -8.73
CA GLY A 58 1.51 -13.52 -7.66
C GLY A 58 0.31 -14.13 -6.96
N ARG A 59 0.54 -15.20 -6.20
CA ARG A 59 -0.49 -15.95 -5.45
C ARG A 59 -1.23 -15.08 -4.41
N TYR A 60 -2.39 -15.54 -3.94
CA TYR A 60 -3.11 -14.89 -2.85
C TYR A 60 -2.25 -14.79 -1.58
N GLY A 61 -2.47 -13.74 -0.77
CA GLY A 61 -1.77 -13.55 0.51
C GLY A 61 -0.30 -13.15 0.42
N THR A 62 0.27 -12.96 -0.78
CA THR A 62 1.68 -12.55 -0.90
C THR A 62 1.93 -11.08 -0.56
N GLY A 63 0.89 -10.24 -0.44
CA GLY A 63 1.07 -8.82 -0.11
C GLY A 63 1.13 -7.88 -1.32
N LYS A 64 0.58 -8.27 -2.47
CA LYS A 64 0.43 -7.40 -3.65
C LYS A 64 -0.35 -6.12 -3.31
N THR A 65 -1.49 -6.26 -2.62
CA THR A 65 -2.33 -5.12 -2.20
C THR A 65 -1.64 -4.25 -1.14
N LEU A 66 -0.90 -4.88 -0.22
CA LEU A 66 -0.09 -4.17 0.77
C LEU A 66 0.98 -3.32 0.07
N LEU A 67 1.70 -3.89 -0.90
CA LEU A 67 2.73 -3.19 -1.68
C LEU A 67 2.17 -1.94 -2.37
N THR A 68 1.02 -2.05 -3.06
CA THR A 68 0.42 -0.92 -3.78
C THR A 68 -0.09 0.16 -2.83
N LYS A 69 -0.78 -0.21 -1.74
CA LYS A 69 -1.26 0.74 -0.73
C LYS A 69 -0.10 1.42 0.00
N PHE A 70 0.95 0.68 0.34
CA PHE A 70 2.15 1.23 0.98
C PHE A 70 2.89 2.19 0.03
N TYR A 71 3.03 1.82 -1.25
CA TYR A 71 3.59 2.73 -2.24
C TYR A 71 2.77 4.02 -2.34
N ALA A 72 1.45 3.93 -2.45
CA ALA A 72 0.55 5.09 -2.49
C ALA A 72 0.70 5.99 -1.25
N ALA A 73 0.76 5.39 -0.06
CA ALA A 73 0.89 6.13 1.21
C ALA A 73 2.26 6.78 1.42
N THR A 74 3.31 6.26 0.78
CA THR A 74 4.70 6.73 0.96
C THR A 74 5.24 7.49 -0.25
N THR A 75 4.48 7.55 -1.34
CA THR A 75 4.80 8.38 -2.51
C THR A 75 4.60 9.85 -2.18
N ARG A 76 5.28 10.73 -2.92
CA ARG A 76 5.32 12.16 -2.64
C ARG A 76 3.92 12.78 -2.69
N GLN A 77 3.73 13.81 -1.87
CA GLN A 77 2.46 14.53 -1.74
C GLN A 77 2.08 15.35 -2.98
N ASP A 78 2.98 15.51 -3.95
CA ASP A 78 2.73 16.21 -5.22
C ASP A 78 1.91 15.35 -6.21
N GLN A 79 1.62 14.09 -5.89
CA GLN A 79 0.84 13.18 -6.74
C GLN A 79 -0.49 12.81 -6.09
N GLN A 80 -1.59 13.04 -6.83
CA GLN A 80 -2.89 12.52 -6.44
C GLN A 80 -2.93 11.01 -6.72
N THR A 81 -3.20 10.20 -5.68
CA THR A 81 -3.32 8.75 -5.81
C THR A 81 -4.77 8.31 -5.60
N LEU A 82 -5.31 7.54 -6.54
CA LEU A 82 -6.63 6.92 -6.45
C LEU A 82 -6.46 5.39 -6.42
N TYR A 83 -7.03 4.76 -5.40
CA TYR A 83 -7.10 3.30 -5.30
C TYR A 83 -8.53 2.85 -5.62
N VAL A 84 -8.66 1.89 -6.55
CA VAL A 84 -9.93 1.30 -6.95
C VAL A 84 -9.84 -0.20 -6.75
N ASN A 85 -10.73 -0.76 -5.94
CA ASN A 85 -10.92 -2.22 -5.82
C ASN A 85 -11.96 -2.65 -6.86
N CYS A 86 -11.60 -3.55 -7.77
CA CYS A 86 -12.50 -3.99 -8.85
C CYS A 86 -13.29 -5.27 -8.49
N ILE A 87 -13.14 -5.78 -7.26
CA ILE A 87 -13.87 -6.96 -6.78
C ILE A 87 -15.18 -6.57 -6.08
N ASP A 88 -15.25 -5.34 -5.55
CA ASP A 88 -16.44 -4.80 -4.86
C ASP A 88 -17.48 -4.26 -5.85
#